data_AF-A0A1U7YEB4-F1
#
_entry.id   AF-A0A1U7YEB4-F1
#
_cell.length_a   1.000
_cell.length_b   1.000
_cell.length_c   1.000
_cell.angle_alpha   90.00
_cell.angle_beta   90.00
_cell.angle_gamma   90.00
#
_symmetry.space_group_name_H-M   'P 1'
#
loop_
_entity.id
_entity.type
_entity.pdbx_description
1 polymer ?
#
loop_
_entity_poly.entity_id
_entity_poly.type
_entity_poly.pdbx_seq_one_letter_code
_entity_poly.pdbx_strand_id
1 'polypeptide(L)'
;MPIPGGNIGLAHALFVSKNRKIPKIRIQTRQLGNLLDKWIIIAVDSWDRLSQYQPGHYVRTVGEIGDRDTEIEVVLIENDIDARPFSAQVLACLPPLPWFVSPQDLTNPIRQDLRHLHICSVDPPGCRDIDDALRCMPLPNGNFEVGVRHV
;
A
#
# COMPACT_ATOMS: atom_id res chain seq x y z
N MET A 1 28.18 35.27 7.92
CA MET A 1 27.95 33.95 7.26
C MET A 1 27.42 34.21 5.87
N PRO A 2 27.96 33.58 4.81
CA PRO A 2 27.56 33.89 3.45
C PRO A 2 26.19 33.27 3.10
N ILE A 3 25.37 34.06 2.43
CA ILE A 3 24.05 33.68 1.89
C ILE A 3 24.30 32.77 0.68
N PRO A 4 23.72 31.55 0.61
CA PRO A 4 23.83 30.74 -0.60
C PRO A 4 22.97 31.38 -1.70
N GLY A 5 23.60 32.11 -2.60
CA GLY A 5 23.01 32.58 -3.85
C GLY A 5 22.72 31.41 -4.77
N GLY A 6 21.61 30.71 -4.54
CA GLY A 6 21.04 29.78 -5.51
C GLY A 6 20.40 30.57 -6.64
N ASN A 7 20.83 30.31 -7.87
CA ASN A 7 20.38 30.94 -9.11
C ASN A 7 18.84 31.02 -9.15
N ILE A 8 18.25 32.22 -8.97
CA ILE A 8 16.78 32.48 -8.89
C ILE A 8 16.16 32.48 -10.31
N GLY A 9 16.79 31.80 -11.26
CA GLY A 9 16.31 31.68 -12.64
C GLY A 9 15.27 30.58 -12.75
N LEU A 10 14.22 30.82 -13.54
CA LEU A 10 13.35 29.75 -14.00
C LEU A 10 14.20 28.75 -14.80
N ALA A 11 14.35 27.52 -14.31
CA ALA A 11 15.08 26.47 -14.99
C ALA A 11 14.11 25.54 -15.72
N HIS A 12 14.49 25.14 -16.92
CA HIS A 12 13.83 24.07 -17.66
C HIS A 12 14.63 22.78 -17.46
N ALA A 13 13.97 21.70 -17.08
CA ALA A 13 14.59 20.40 -16.88
C ALA A 13 13.79 19.29 -17.57
N LEU A 14 14.45 18.17 -17.82
CA LEU A 14 13.82 16.96 -18.30
C LEU A 14 13.68 15.98 -17.13
N PHE A 15 12.44 15.61 -16.83
CA PHE A 15 12.12 14.52 -15.94
C PHE A 15 12.18 13.20 -16.67
N VAL A 16 12.78 12.20 -16.01
CA VAL A 16 12.86 10.83 -16.51
C VAL A 16 12.02 9.96 -15.58
N SER A 17 10.94 9.38 -16.11
CA SER A 17 10.11 8.45 -15.36
C SER A 17 10.86 7.15 -15.06
N LYS A 18 10.51 6.49 -13.94
CA LYS A 18 10.98 5.13 -13.61
C LYS A 18 10.53 4.14 -14.70
N ASN A 19 9.30 4.31 -15.21
CA ASN A 19 8.81 3.56 -16.35
C ASN A 19 9.41 4.09 -17.66
N ARG A 20 10.37 3.34 -18.22
CA ARG A 20 11.05 3.69 -19.49
C ARG A 20 10.14 3.75 -20.72
N LYS A 21 8.90 3.28 -20.63
CA LYS A 21 7.91 3.43 -21.72
C LYS A 21 7.37 4.86 -21.80
N ILE A 22 7.46 5.64 -20.72
CA ILE A 22 7.02 7.02 -20.68
C ILE A 22 8.18 7.90 -21.21
N PRO A 23 7.93 8.76 -22.21
CA PRO A 23 8.94 9.68 -22.70
C PRO A 23 9.34 10.69 -21.63
N LYS A 24 10.47 11.36 -21.82
CA LYS A 24 10.91 12.42 -20.91
C LYS A 24 9.91 13.57 -20.91
N ILE A 25 9.61 14.09 -19.73
CA ILE A 25 8.65 15.18 -19.53
C ILE A 25 9.42 16.47 -19.26
N ARG A 26 9.05 17.56 -19.91
CA ARG A 26 9.66 18.87 -19.68
C ARG A 26 8.98 19.55 -18.51
N ILE A 27 9.77 19.94 -17.51
CA ILE A 27 9.28 20.69 -16.35
C ILE A 27 9.96 22.05 -16.24
N GLN A 28 9.23 23.01 -15.68
CA GLN A 28 9.73 24.32 -15.32
C GLN A 28 9.74 24.43 -13.80
N THR A 29 10.90 24.77 -13.21
CA THR A 29 11.04 24.87 -11.76
C THR A 29 12.09 25.90 -11.38
N ARG A 30 11.93 26.53 -10.22
CA ARG A 30 12.95 27.39 -9.60
C ARG A 30 13.78 26.64 -8.55
N GLN A 31 13.41 25.40 -8.24
CA GLN A 31 13.99 24.60 -7.17
C GLN A 31 14.81 23.42 -7.70
N LEU A 32 15.40 23.56 -8.90
CA LEU A 32 16.09 22.43 -9.57
C LEU A 32 17.11 21.75 -8.64
N GLY A 33 17.93 22.52 -7.93
CA GLY A 33 18.90 21.98 -6.98
C GLY A 33 18.31 21.15 -5.84
N ASN A 34 17.07 21.42 -5.43
CA ASN A 34 16.39 20.67 -4.37
C ASN A 34 15.73 19.38 -4.87
N LEU A 35 15.48 19.29 -6.18
CA LEU A 35 14.82 18.16 -6.84
C LEU A 35 15.81 17.15 -7.43
N LEU A 36 17.08 17.53 -7.59
CA LEU A 36 18.13 16.61 -8.00
C LEU A 36 18.30 15.50 -6.95
N ASP A 37 18.66 14.31 -7.43
CA ASP A 37 18.91 13.10 -6.64
C ASP A 37 17.75 12.67 -5.73
N LYS A 38 16.52 13.03 -6.13
CA LYS A 38 15.29 12.67 -5.42
C LYS A 38 14.25 12.08 -6.35
N TRP A 39 13.45 11.18 -5.80
CA TRP A 39 12.21 10.73 -6.43
C TRP A 39 11.16 11.84 -6.32
N ILE A 40 10.58 12.20 -7.45
CA ILE A 40 9.55 13.24 -7.55
C ILE A 40 8.39 12.74 -8.41
N ILE A 41 7.19 13.22 -8.09
CA ILE A 41 5.98 12.97 -8.85
C ILE A 41 5.68 14.19 -9.70
N ILE A 42 5.36 13.93 -10.97
CA ILE A 42 5.03 14.95 -11.96
C ILE A 42 3.72 14.54 -12.62
N ALA A 43 2.83 15.50 -12.79
CA ALA A 43 1.62 15.33 -13.58
C ALA A 43 1.86 15.90 -14.98
N VAL A 44 1.46 15.14 -16.01
CA VAL A 44 1.51 15.59 -17.40
C VAL A 44 0.28 16.47 -17.67
N ASP A 45 0.50 17.67 -18.21
CA ASP A 45 -0.59 18.64 -18.42
C ASP A 45 -1.29 18.46 -19.77
N SER A 46 -0.50 18.41 -20.84
CA SER A 46 -1.01 18.30 -22.21
C SER A 46 0.05 17.74 -23.14
N TRP A 47 -0.35 17.26 -24.31
CA TRP A 47 0.57 16.82 -25.36
C TRP A 47 0.20 17.45 -26.70
N ASP A 48 0.86 18.54 -27.04
CA ASP A 48 0.74 19.16 -28.36
C ASP A 48 1.52 18.34 -29.41
N ARG A 49 0.93 18.18 -30.61
CA ARG A 49 1.49 17.40 -31.73
C ARG A 49 2.86 17.92 -32.18
N LEU A 50 3.14 19.21 -31.97
CA LEU A 50 4.41 19.85 -32.34
C LEU A 50 5.48 19.74 -31.25
N SER A 51 5.14 19.29 -30.04
CA SER A 51 6.07 19.25 -28.90
C SER A 51 6.72 17.88 -28.76
N GLN A 52 8.04 17.82 -28.85
CA GLN A 52 8.81 16.58 -28.65
C GLN A 52 8.73 16.05 -27.20
N TYR A 53 8.64 16.95 -26.22
CA TYR A 53 8.54 16.63 -24.80
C TYR A 53 7.28 17.27 -24.22
N GLN A 54 6.48 16.53 -23.48
CA GLN A 54 5.25 17.06 -22.91
C GLN A 54 5.58 18.06 -21.79
N PRO A 55 4.88 19.19 -21.69
CA PRO A 55 4.88 19.95 -20.45
C PRO A 55 4.25 19.12 -19.33
N GLY A 56 4.88 19.14 -18.16
CA GLY A 56 4.29 18.69 -16.92
C GLY A 56 4.69 19.58 -15.77
N HIS A 57 3.99 19.44 -14.65
CA HIS A 57 4.25 20.19 -13.44
C HIS A 57 4.60 19.26 -12.27
N TYR A 58 5.48 19.75 -11.41
CA TYR A 58 5.85 19.08 -10.18
C TYR A 58 4.66 19.03 -9.22
N VAL A 59 4.41 17.85 -8.64
CA VAL A 59 3.36 17.63 -7.64
C VAL A 59 3.96 17.56 -6.24
N ARG A 60 4.87 16.61 -6.01
CA ARG A 60 5.55 16.41 -4.72
C ARG A 60 6.85 15.64 -4.86
N THR A 61 7.73 15.79 -3.87
CA THR A 61 8.89 14.94 -3.64
C THR A 61 8.46 13.73 -2.82
N VAL A 62 8.93 12.55 -3.19
CA VAL A 62 8.77 11.31 -2.42
C VAL A 62 9.90 11.20 -1.40
N GLY A 63 11.14 11.28 -1.85
CA GLY A 63 12.32 11.19 -0.98
C GLY A 63 13.63 11.08 -1.77
N GLU A 64 14.71 10.71 -1.09
CA GLU A 64 16.04 10.57 -1.69
C GLU A 64 16.18 9.26 -2.46
N ILE A 65 16.95 9.27 -3.55
CA ILE A 65 17.21 8.05 -4.33
C ILE A 65 18.10 7.11 -3.51
N GLY A 66 17.73 5.83 -3.44
CA GLY A 66 18.46 4.81 -2.69
C GLY A 66 18.04 4.67 -1.22
N ASP A 67 17.20 5.57 -0.69
CA ASP A 67 16.55 5.36 0.60
C ASP A 67 15.50 4.24 0.50
N ARG A 68 15.52 3.32 1.47
CA ARG A 68 14.70 2.10 1.43
C ARG A 68 13.21 2.42 1.43
N ASP A 69 12.77 3.28 2.33
CA ASP A 69 11.34 3.57 2.50
C ASP A 69 10.81 4.36 1.31
N THR A 70 11.62 5.28 0.78
CA THR A 70 11.34 6.02 -0.46
C THR A 70 11.18 5.08 -1.65
N GLU A 71 12.10 4.13 -1.85
CA GLU A 71 12.02 3.18 -2.98
C GLU A 71 10.77 2.30 -2.90
N ILE A 72 10.37 1.88 -1.68
CA ILE A 72 9.13 1.14 -1.45
C ILE A 72 7.93 2.00 -1.85
N GLU A 73 7.85 3.25 -1.39
CA GLU A 73 6.75 4.15 -1.74
C GLU A 73 6.64 4.36 -3.27
N VAL A 74 7.77 4.56 -3.94
CA VAL A 74 7.81 4.72 -5.40
C VAL A 74 7.26 3.49 -6.12
N VAL A 75 7.59 2.28 -5.65
CA VAL A 75 7.06 1.03 -6.23
C VAL A 75 5.54 0.94 -6.02
N LEU A 76 5.04 1.32 -4.85
CA LEU A 76 3.61 1.31 -4.56
C LEU A 76 2.85 2.29 -5.47
N ILE A 77 3.37 3.50 -5.67
CA ILE A 77 2.78 4.52 -6.54
C ILE A 77 2.77 4.07 -8.01
N GLU A 78 3.87 3.52 -8.52
CA GLU A 78 3.96 3.07 -9.92
C GLU A 78 2.98 1.92 -10.23
N ASN A 79 2.58 1.15 -9.23
CA ASN A 79 1.61 0.07 -9.35
C ASN A 79 0.19 0.47 -8.92
N ASP A 80 -0.05 1.77 -8.69
CA ASP A 80 -1.34 2.31 -8.26
C ASP A 80 -1.88 1.67 -6.97
N ILE A 81 -0.98 1.38 -6.03
CA ILE A 81 -1.31 0.81 -4.71
C ILE A 81 -1.39 1.95 -3.68
N ASP A 82 -2.58 2.15 -3.12
CA ASP A 82 -2.80 3.14 -2.07
C ASP A 82 -2.32 2.61 -0.70
N ALA A 83 -1.20 3.15 -0.23
CA ALA A 83 -0.59 2.78 1.06
C ALA A 83 -0.94 3.75 2.19
N ARG A 84 -1.89 4.68 1.98
CA ARG A 84 -2.28 5.63 3.02
C ARG A 84 -3.02 4.91 4.16
N PRO A 85 -2.88 5.39 5.41
CA PRO A 85 -3.68 4.88 6.52
C PRO A 85 -5.17 5.00 6.25
N PHE A 86 -5.96 4.06 6.78
CA PHE A 86 -7.42 4.12 6.71
C PHE A 86 -7.95 5.42 7.33
N SER A 87 -9.01 5.98 6.72
CA SER A 87 -9.60 7.22 7.21
C SER A 87 -10.31 7.02 8.56
N ALA A 88 -10.48 8.11 9.30
CA ALA A 88 -11.21 8.08 10.57
C ALA A 88 -12.64 7.56 10.42
N GLN A 89 -13.30 7.81 9.27
CA GLN A 89 -14.63 7.26 9.01
C GLN A 89 -14.61 5.74 8.88
N VAL A 90 -13.60 5.17 8.23
CA VAL A 90 -13.46 3.70 8.11
C VAL A 90 -13.16 3.08 9.46
N LEU A 91 -12.25 3.68 10.25
CA LEU A 91 -11.91 3.19 11.58
C LEU A 91 -13.10 3.26 12.55
N ALA A 92 -14.01 4.24 12.39
CA ALA A 92 -15.22 4.34 13.20
C ALA A 92 -16.24 3.20 12.97
N CYS A 93 -16.11 2.46 11.87
CA CYS A 93 -16.94 1.28 11.60
C CYS A 93 -16.44 0.01 12.32
N LEU A 94 -15.23 0.05 12.91
CA LEU A 94 -14.69 -1.08 13.65
C LEU A 94 -15.44 -1.26 14.98
N PRO A 95 -15.63 -2.50 15.44
CA PRO A 95 -16.20 -2.74 16.77
C PRO A 95 -15.29 -2.14 17.86
N PRO A 96 -15.87 -1.67 18.97
CA PRO A 96 -15.07 -1.16 20.08
C PRO A 96 -14.21 -2.27 20.70
N LEU A 97 -13.03 -1.89 21.17
CA LEU A 97 -12.12 -2.77 21.90
C LEU A 97 -12.26 -2.55 23.42
N PRO A 98 -12.10 -3.60 24.25
CA PRO A 98 -11.88 -5.00 23.86
C PRO A 98 -13.15 -5.65 23.30
N TRP A 99 -12.98 -6.49 22.27
CA TRP A 99 -14.06 -7.23 21.64
C TRP A 99 -14.12 -8.67 22.16
N PHE A 100 -15.34 -9.16 22.43
CA PHE A 100 -15.61 -10.52 22.84
C PHE A 100 -16.87 -11.03 22.14
N VAL A 101 -16.96 -12.35 21.96
CA VAL A 101 -18.19 -13.00 21.48
C VAL A 101 -19.32 -12.77 22.48
N SER A 102 -20.44 -12.20 22.03
CA SER A 102 -21.55 -11.87 22.93
C SER A 102 -22.38 -13.12 23.31
N PRO A 103 -23.10 -13.11 24.44
CA PRO A 103 -24.04 -14.20 24.76
C PRO A 103 -25.09 -14.41 23.66
N GLN A 104 -25.52 -13.34 23.00
CA GLN A 104 -26.47 -13.40 21.88
C GLN A 104 -25.87 -14.18 20.70
N ASP A 105 -24.60 -13.93 20.36
CA ASP A 105 -23.89 -14.67 19.31
C ASP A 105 -23.78 -16.16 19.62
N LEU A 106 -23.57 -16.51 20.90
CA LEU A 106 -23.50 -17.91 21.35
C LEU A 106 -24.84 -18.65 21.27
N THR A 107 -25.94 -17.93 21.50
CA THR A 107 -27.30 -18.51 21.42
C THR A 107 -27.90 -18.44 20.02
N ASN A 108 -27.18 -17.88 19.05
CA ASN A 108 -27.68 -17.65 17.71
C ASN A 108 -27.88 -19.00 16.97
N PRO A 109 -29.10 -19.38 16.59
CA PRO A 109 -29.38 -20.70 16.01
C PRO A 109 -28.76 -20.90 14.61
N ILE A 110 -28.33 -19.84 13.91
CA ILE A 110 -27.62 -19.96 12.63
C ILE A 110 -26.11 -20.18 12.81
N ARG A 111 -25.58 -20.10 14.04
CA ARG A 111 -24.17 -20.35 14.37
C ARG A 111 -24.03 -21.66 15.14
N GLN A 112 -23.21 -22.58 14.62
CA GLN A 112 -22.94 -23.85 15.29
C GLN A 112 -21.73 -23.71 16.23
N ASP A 113 -21.89 -24.11 17.49
CA ASP A 113 -20.80 -24.12 18.47
C ASP A 113 -19.91 -25.36 18.32
N LEU A 114 -18.65 -25.13 17.97
CA LEU A 114 -17.66 -26.17 17.66
C LEU A 114 -16.40 -26.03 18.53
N ARG A 115 -16.48 -25.24 19.61
CA ARG A 115 -15.36 -24.98 20.54
C ARG A 115 -14.87 -26.23 21.29
N HIS A 116 -15.68 -27.29 21.32
CA HIS A 116 -15.32 -28.59 21.90
C HIS A 116 -14.40 -29.42 21.00
N LEU A 117 -14.15 -28.98 19.76
CA LEU A 117 -13.31 -29.69 18.80
C LEU A 117 -11.86 -29.20 18.87
N HIS A 118 -10.91 -30.12 18.63
CA HIS A 118 -9.51 -29.77 18.43
C HIS A 118 -9.31 -29.23 17.01
N ILE A 119 -8.85 -27.99 16.94
CA ILE A 119 -8.62 -27.23 15.70
C ILE A 119 -7.23 -26.59 15.83
N CYS A 120 -6.47 -26.58 14.74
CA CYS A 120 -5.18 -25.88 14.66
C CYS A 120 -5.06 -25.08 13.37
N SER A 121 -4.18 -24.09 13.38
CA SER A 121 -3.69 -23.42 12.16
C SER A 121 -2.21 -23.77 11.95
N VAL A 122 -1.75 -23.70 10.71
CA VAL A 122 -0.36 -23.94 10.31
C VAL A 122 0.15 -22.75 9.54
N ASP A 123 0.75 -21.80 10.26
CA ASP A 123 1.18 -20.52 9.71
C ASP A 123 2.72 -20.36 9.68
N PRO A 124 3.26 -19.56 8.75
CA PRO A 124 4.67 -19.18 8.78
C PRO A 124 5.05 -18.38 10.05
N PRO A 125 6.34 -18.43 10.48
CA PRO A 125 6.81 -17.62 11.59
C PRO A 125 6.56 -16.13 11.37
N GLY A 126 5.89 -15.48 12.33
CA GLY A 126 5.59 -14.04 12.27
C GLY A 126 4.25 -13.67 11.61
N CYS A 127 3.43 -14.65 11.21
CA CYS A 127 2.06 -14.44 10.77
C CYS A 127 1.25 -13.69 11.85
N ARG A 128 0.45 -12.70 11.43
CA ARG A 128 -0.39 -11.87 12.34
C ARG A 128 -1.87 -11.97 12.02
N ASP A 129 -2.18 -12.34 10.80
CA ASP A 129 -3.48 -12.50 10.16
C ASP A 129 -3.70 -13.99 9.89
N ILE A 130 -4.33 -14.68 10.86
CA ILE A 130 -4.66 -16.10 10.73
C ILE A 130 -6.06 -16.20 10.14
N ASP A 131 -6.13 -16.64 8.89
CA ASP A 131 -7.38 -16.67 8.12
C ASP A 131 -7.97 -18.08 8.01
N ASP A 132 -7.23 -19.13 8.34
CA ASP A 132 -7.69 -20.50 8.22
C ASP A 132 -7.40 -21.38 9.43
N ALA A 133 -8.23 -22.40 9.62
CA ALA A 133 -8.06 -23.38 10.66
C ALA A 133 -8.59 -24.75 10.23
N LEU A 134 -7.87 -25.79 10.60
CA LEU A 134 -8.05 -27.15 10.11
C LEU A 134 -8.33 -28.13 11.25
N ARG A 135 -9.10 -29.17 10.92
CA ARG A 135 -9.23 -30.38 11.76
C ARG A 135 -9.39 -31.63 10.92
N CYS A 136 -8.97 -32.76 11.48
CA CYS A 136 -9.21 -34.08 10.94
C CYS A 136 -9.49 -35.05 12.10
N MET A 137 -10.60 -35.79 12.04
CA MET A 137 -10.97 -36.78 13.05
C MET A 137 -11.40 -38.10 12.38
N PRO A 138 -10.89 -39.26 12.82
CA PRO A 138 -11.40 -40.55 12.34
C PRO A 138 -12.83 -40.81 12.87
N LEU A 139 -13.66 -41.41 12.04
CA LEU A 139 -15.03 -41.81 12.37
C LEU A 139 -15.13 -43.33 12.59
N PRO A 140 -16.13 -43.83 13.36
CA PRO A 140 -16.29 -45.25 13.64
C PRO A 140 -16.52 -46.14 12.40
N ASN A 141 -17.00 -45.55 11.30
CA ASN A 141 -17.23 -46.24 10.03
C ASN A 141 -15.96 -46.37 9.16
N GLY A 142 -14.79 -45.96 9.68
CA GLY A 142 -13.52 -46.00 8.95
C GLY A 142 -13.26 -44.78 8.06
N ASN A 143 -14.20 -43.84 7.96
CA ASN A 143 -14.00 -42.57 7.25
C ASN A 143 -13.32 -41.53 8.14
N PHE A 144 -13.00 -40.36 7.57
CA PHE A 144 -12.54 -39.19 8.31
C PHE A 144 -13.51 -38.03 8.14
N GLU A 145 -13.69 -37.26 9.20
CA GLU A 145 -14.32 -35.96 9.14
C GLU A 145 -13.24 -34.88 9.08
N VAL A 146 -13.18 -34.17 7.97
CA VAL A 146 -12.24 -33.08 7.73
C VAL A 146 -13.01 -31.77 7.73
N GLY A 147 -12.52 -30.78 8.48
CA GLY A 147 -13.10 -29.44 8.53
C GLY A 147 -12.06 -28.41 8.12
N VAL A 148 -12.43 -27.55 7.18
CA VAL A 148 -11.71 -26.32 6.85
C VAL A 148 -12.58 -25.15 7.31
N ARG A 149 -12.02 -24.23 8.07
CA ARG A 149 -12.69 -23.02 8.52
C ARG A 149 -11.90 -21.82 8.05
N HIS A 150 -12.61 -20.83 7.53
CA HIS A 150 -12.06 -19.49 7.38
C HIS A 150 -12.37 -18.75 8.68
N VAL A 151 -11.34 -18.16 9.29
CA VAL A 151 -11.38 -17.49 10.60
C VAL A 151 -11.75 -16.02 10.44
#